data_AF-A0A9X1ZFX6-F1
#
_entry.id   AF-A0A9X1ZFX6-F1
#
_cell.length_a   1.000
_cell.length_b   1.000
_cell.length_c   1.000
_cell.angle_alpha   90.00
_cell.angle_beta   90.00
_cell.angle_gamma   90.00
#
_symmetry.space_group_name_H-M   'P 1'
#
loop_
_entity.id
_entity.type
_entity.pdbx_description
1 polymer ?
#
loop_
_entity_poly.entity_id
_entity_poly.type
_entity_poly.pdbx_seq_one_letter_code
_entity_poly.pdbx_strand_id
1 'polypeptide(L)' 'MQSPCVARCGLNDEDYCMGCYRHIDEIVGWGKASDDRKAEIWQNINARKANMQGGENSAILSRDKWLEAESRIKEVN' A
#
# COMPACT_ATOMS: atom_id res chain seq x y z
N MET A 1 -3.35 -15.67 3.51
CA MET A 1 -3.81 -14.47 4.26
C MET A 1 -4.70 -13.61 3.37
N GLN A 2 -5.81 -13.06 3.91
CA GLN A 2 -6.74 -12.22 3.16
C GLN A 2 -6.10 -10.86 2.80
N SER A 3 -6.41 -10.33 1.62
CA SER A 3 -5.95 -9.00 1.21
C SER A 3 -6.74 -7.91 1.96
N PRO A 4 -6.08 -6.85 2.47
CA PRO A 4 -6.74 -5.72 3.14
C PRO A 4 -7.44 -4.76 2.17
N CYS A 5 -7.45 -5.06 0.87
CA CYS A 5 -8.03 -4.19 -0.16
C CYS A 5 -9.56 -4.07 -0.01
N VAL A 6 -10.06 -2.83 -0.07
CA VAL A 6 -11.51 -2.50 -0.04
C VAL A 6 -12.03 -2.00 -1.39
N ALA A 7 -11.29 -2.25 -2.47
CA ALA A 7 -11.61 -1.83 -3.84
C ALA A 7 -11.88 -0.31 -4.01
N ARG A 8 -11.26 0.51 -3.14
CA ARG A 8 -11.23 1.98 -3.26
C ARG A 8 -9.77 2.42 -3.24
N CYS A 9 -9.22 2.67 -4.41
CA CYS A 9 -7.84 3.11 -4.57
C CYS A 9 -7.80 4.63 -4.64
N GLY A 10 -6.96 5.23 -3.80
CA GLY A 10 -6.61 6.63 -3.87
C GLY A 10 -5.40 6.87 -2.98
N LEU A 11 -4.30 7.35 -3.55
CA LEU A 11 -3.08 7.64 -2.80
C LEU A 11 -3.17 9.04 -2.17
N ASN A 12 -2.54 9.20 -0.99
CA ASN A 12 -2.15 10.50 -0.48
C ASN A 12 -0.77 10.92 -1.03
N ASP A 13 -0.27 12.08 -0.57
CA ASP A 13 1.03 12.62 -0.98
C ASP A 13 2.22 11.74 -0.59
N GLU A 14 2.03 10.84 0.38
CA GLU A 14 3.02 9.88 0.87
C GLU A 14 2.85 8.49 0.23
N ASP A 15 2.10 8.38 -0.88
CA ASP A 15 1.86 7.13 -1.60
C ASP A 15 1.18 6.02 -0.77
N TYR A 16 0.44 6.38 0.28
CA TYR A 16 -0.46 5.49 1.01
C TYR A 16 -1.87 5.52 0.42
N CYS A 17 -2.43 4.34 0.18
CA CYS A 17 -3.81 4.21 -0.25
C CYS A 17 -4.78 4.53 0.89
N MET A 18 -5.60 5.57 0.77
CA MET A 18 -6.53 6.02 1.81
C MET A 18 -7.75 5.09 1.99
N GLY A 19 -7.94 4.10 1.11
CA GLY A 19 -8.91 3.03 1.30
C GLY A 19 -8.39 1.86 2.13
N CYS A 20 -7.24 1.30 1.77
CA CYS A 20 -6.69 0.08 2.41
C CYS A 20 -5.49 0.33 3.33
N TYR A 21 -4.98 1.56 3.38
CA TYR A 21 -3.86 2.04 4.21
C TYR A 21 -2.51 1.33 3.93
N ARG A 22 -2.39 0.68 2.78
CA ARG A 22 -1.13 0.14 2.28
C ARG A 22 -0.36 1.21 1.53
N HIS A 23 0.97 1.19 1.69
CA HIS A 23 1.86 1.92 0.80
C HIS A 23 1.84 1.29 -0.59
N ILE A 24 2.06 2.06 -1.66
CA ILE A 24 2.09 1.51 -3.02
C ILE A 24 3.07 0.33 -3.18
N ASP A 25 4.22 0.37 -2.51
CA ASP A 25 5.19 -0.73 -2.58
C ASP A 25 4.63 -2.04 -2.00
N GLU A 26 3.80 -1.95 -0.95
CA GLU A 26 3.13 -3.10 -0.35
C GLU A 26 1.99 -3.62 -1.26
N ILE A 27 1.38 -2.73 -2.06
CA ILE A 27 0.35 -3.10 -3.04
C ILE A 27 0.99 -3.86 -4.20
N VAL A 28 2.06 -3.30 -4.78
CA VAL A 28 2.79 -3.87 -5.92
C VAL A 28 3.49 -5.17 -5.53
N GLY A 29 4.13 -5.22 -4.35
CA GLY A 29 4.86 -6.37 -3.85
C GLY A 29 3.99 -7.50 -3.30
N TRP A 30 2.68 -7.28 -3.09
CA TRP A 30 1.81 -8.20 -2.33
C TRP A 30 1.85 -9.65 -2.84
N GLY A 31 1.82 -9.85 -4.16
CA GLY A 31 1.81 -11.18 -4.77
C GLY A 31 3.07 -12.00 -4.49
N LYS A 32 4.19 -11.32 -4.21
CA LYS A 32 5.50 -11.94 -3.93
C LYS A 32 5.87 -11.91 -2.45
N ALA A 33 5.09 -11.23 -1.62
CA ALA A 33 5.35 -11.12 -0.19
C ALA A 33 5.17 -12.48 0.53
N SER A 34 6.10 -12.79 1.44
CA SER A 34 5.98 -13.93 2.36
C SER A 34 4.83 -13.72 3.34
N ASP A 35 4.39 -14.79 4.00
CA ASP A 35 3.30 -14.69 4.98
C ASP A 35 3.68 -13.83 6.19
N ASP A 36 4.94 -13.86 6.63
CA ASP A 36 5.46 -12.97 7.68
C ASP A 36 5.38 -11.51 7.25
N ARG A 37 5.79 -11.19 6.01
CA ARG A 37 5.70 -9.83 5.49
C ARG A 37 4.25 -9.37 5.36
N LYS A 38 3.34 -10.26 4.97
CA LYS A 38 1.90 -9.97 4.92
C LYS A 38 1.34 -9.69 6.33
N ALA A 39 1.78 -10.45 7.34
CA ALA A 39 1.39 -10.23 8.73
C ALA A 39 1.87 -8.86 9.25
N GLU A 40 3.11 -8.48 8.94
CA GLU A 40 3.67 -7.17 9.27
C GLU A 40 2.88 -6.03 8.60
N ILE A 41 2.55 -6.17 7.31
CA ILE A 41 1.73 -5.19 6.59
C ILE A 41 0.38 -5.00 7.29
N TRP A 42 -0.26 -6.07 7.77
CA TRP A 42 -1.52 -5.98 8.51
C TRP A 42 -1.38 -5.22 9.85
N GLN A 43 -0.29 -5.44 10.58
CA GLN A 43 -0.01 -4.69 11.81
C GLN A 43 0.17 -3.19 11.50
N ASN A 44 0.95 -2.88 10.45
CA ASN A 44 1.17 -1.51 10.01
C ASN A 44 -0.12 -0.82 9.57
N ILE A 45 -1.01 -1.51 8.85
CA ILE A 45 -2.31 -0.98 8.44
C ILE A 45 -3.15 -0.57 9.65
N ASN A 46 -3.19 -1.39 10.69
CA ASN A 46 -3.97 -1.08 11.90
C ASN A 46 -3.43 0.17 12.60
N ALA A 47 -2.09 0.30 12.69
CA ALA A 47 -1.45 1.50 13.24
C ALA A 47 -1.71 2.73 12.38
N ARG A 48 -1.58 2.63 11.05
CA ARG A 48 -1.85 3.72 10.10
C ARG A 48 -3.30 4.17 10.17
N LYS A 49 -4.27 3.25 10.22
CA LYS A 49 -5.70 3.57 10.38
C LYS A 49 -6.00 4.39 11.64
N ALA A 50 -5.30 4.11 12.74
CA ALA A 50 -5.46 4.86 13.98
C ALA A 50 -4.90 6.29 13.88
N ASN A 51 -3.80 6.47 13.14
CA ASN A 51 -3.11 7.76 13.04
C ASN A 51 -3.59 8.63 11.86
N MET A 52 -4.02 8.02 10.76
CA MET A 52 -4.46 8.67 9.53
C MET A 52 -5.98 8.67 9.49
N GLN A 53 -6.61 9.62 10.18
CA GLN A 53 -8.07 9.79 10.11
C GLN A 53 -8.46 10.53 8.83
N GLY A 54 -9.00 9.81 7.84
CA GLY A 54 -9.81 10.38 6.77
C GLY A 54 -9.07 11.22 5.71
N GLY A 55 -8.03 10.66 5.07
CA GLY A 55 -7.47 11.27 3.87
C GLY A 55 -8.38 11.08 2.65
N GLU A 56 -8.42 12.08 1.78
CA GLU A 56 -9.14 11.99 0.52
C GLU A 56 -8.44 11.01 -0.43
N ASN A 57 -9.23 10.24 -1.18
CA ASN A 57 -8.74 9.35 -2.23
C ASN A 57 -8.44 10.17 -3.51
N SER A 58 -7.51 11.12 -3.41
CA SER A 58 -7.36 12.18 -4.43
C SER A 58 -6.48 11.78 -5.61
N ALA A 59 -5.46 10.95 -5.40
CA ALA A 59 -4.56 10.51 -6.48
C ALA A 59 -4.89 9.09 -6.96
N ILE A 60 -5.08 8.92 -8.27
CA ILE A 60 -5.23 7.60 -8.90
C ILE A 60 -3.90 6.85 -8.81
N LEU A 61 -3.94 5.54 -8.52
CA LEU A 61 -2.78 4.65 -8.77
C LEU A 61 -2.51 4.62 -10.28
N SER A 62 -1.67 5.53 -10.77
CA SER A 62 -1.28 5.59 -12.17
C SER A 62 -0.27 4.49 -12.51
N ARG A 63 -0.10 4.23 -13.82
CA ARG A 63 0.92 3.30 -14.30
C ARG A 63 2.32 3.75 -13.90
N ASP A 64 2.59 5.06 -13.91
CA ASP A 64 3.91 5.61 -13.58
C ASP A 64 4.25 5.33 -12.12
N LYS A 65 3.31 5.60 -11.20
CA LYS A 65 3.46 5.28 -9.77
C LYS A 65 3.71 3.79 -9.54
N TRP A 66 3.03 2.93 -10.29
CA TRP A 66 3.27 1.48 -10.22
C TRP A 66 4.71 1.11 -10.64
N LEU A 67 5.20 1.69 -11.74
CA LEU A 67 6.56 1.43 -12.24
C LEU A 67 7.64 1.95 -11.28
N GLU A 68 7.42 3.12 -10.66
CA GLU A 68 8.31 3.65 -9.61
C GLU A 68 8.41 2.69 -8.42
N ALA A 69 7.26 2.19 -7.95
CA ALA A 69 7.21 1.20 -6.87
C ALA A 69 7.92 -0.11 -7.25
N GLU A 70 7.72 -0.60 -8.47
CA GLU A 70 8.44 -1.78 -8.97
C GLU A 70 9.96 -1.56 -9.01
N SER A 71 10.42 -0.36 -9.38
CA SER A 71 11.84 0.00 -9.36
C SER A 71 12.40 -0.06 -7.94
N ARG A 72 11.72 0.59 -6.98
CA ARG A 72 12.12 0.59 -5.57
C ARG A 72 12.22 -0.83 -5.00
N ILE A 73 11.24 -1.68 -5.29
CA ILE A 73 11.23 -3.07 -4.80
C ILE A 73 12.39 -3.89 -5.39
N LYS A 74 12.75 -3.65 -6.66
CA LYS A 74 13.88 -4.34 -7.31
C LYS A 74 15.23 -3.91 -6.77
N GLU A 75 15.39 -2.66 -6.34
CA GLU A 75 16.64 -2.13 -5.79
C GLU A 75 16.94 -2.63 -4.36
N VAL A 76 15.91 -3.08 -3.63
CA VAL A 76 16.02 -3.53 -2.23
C VAL A 76 16.18 -5.06 -2.11
N ASN A 77 16.02 -5.82 -3.20
CA ASN A 77 16.22 -7.28 -3.25
C ASN A 77 17.54 -7.64 -3.95
#